data_AF-G4NAK5-F1
#
_entry.id   AF-G4NAK5-F1
#
_cell.length_a   1.000
_cell.length_b   1.000
_cell.length_c   1.000
_cell.angle_alpha   90.00
_cell.angle_beta   90.00
_cell.angle_gamma   90.00
#
_symmetry.space_group_name_H-M   'P 1'
#
loop_
_entity.id
_entity.type
_entity.pdbx_description
1 polymer ?
#
loop_
_entity_poly.entity_id
_entity_poly.type
_entity_poly.pdbx_seq_one_letter_code
_entity_poly.pdbx_strand_id
1 'polypeptide(L)'
;MDYAKASVSDRAAMIRRGIWSQEEFKVARDDEEAVIKAVTYENKDARLAAIWFPETTHLGVEETFLGLSDAPTTCSGLVLDGLPQELIDSMLYRLDMVSLFRMRHVNRRLRNSVNSLHRYRDIVRYGGFDVTLALLRSNAGLYIGLDDMYTVLCTRSCMICNNCFGDFVFLLGCLRCCKSCLHSASETRVCSLNYARGVYGGLLSNKQLDSFPKMAVLPGLYGPEEQPITGKESETPVLVSASALTEALHGELTRWGISWYSSGPGVSRTNGEWEGYTPMAACLLPWLDKDSGVAEVQVRCTGCAWVGDEASGLDSTGNLSPDDLYLSFSRRDFLNEHFKRCEQAQRLWLSTRGGKQEPTFAVAL
;
A
#
# COMPACT_ATOMS: atom_id res chain seq x y z
N MET A 1 -0.84 19.40 -1.56
CA MET A 1 -1.55 19.21 -0.30
C MET A 1 -0.56 19.00 0.84
N ASP A 2 0.44 19.86 0.93
CA ASP A 2 0.85 20.39 2.23
C ASP A 2 -0.38 20.54 3.12
N TYR A 3 -0.32 20.04 4.35
CA TYR A 3 -1.37 20.15 5.38
C TYR A 3 -1.85 21.60 5.63
N ALA A 4 -1.17 22.58 5.02
CA ALA A 4 -1.57 23.98 4.87
C ALA A 4 -2.72 24.25 3.86
N LYS A 5 -3.17 23.27 3.07
CA LYS A 5 -4.21 23.45 2.03
C LYS A 5 -5.59 22.85 2.36
N ALA A 6 -5.89 22.50 3.62
CA ALA A 6 -7.29 22.37 4.02
C ALA A 6 -7.94 23.75 3.86
N SER A 7 -9.11 23.84 3.23
CA SER A 7 -9.75 25.14 3.06
C SER A 7 -9.97 25.78 4.43
N VAL A 8 -9.95 27.11 4.52
CA VAL A 8 -10.19 27.83 5.80
C VAL A 8 -11.52 27.40 6.43
N SER A 9 -12.49 27.02 5.60
CA SER A 9 -13.78 26.43 5.99
C SER A 9 -13.61 25.09 6.70
N ASP A 10 -12.83 24.16 6.14
CA ASP A 10 -12.65 22.81 6.69
C ASP A 10 -11.90 22.85 8.02
N ARG A 11 -10.86 23.70 8.10
CA ARG A 11 -10.15 23.96 9.37
C ARG A 11 -11.06 24.53 10.44
N ALA A 12 -11.89 25.51 10.11
CA ALA A 12 -12.86 26.07 11.07
C ALA A 12 -13.91 25.04 11.50
N ALA A 13 -14.32 24.13 10.61
CA ALA A 13 -15.20 23.02 10.95
C ALA A 13 -14.52 22.01 11.89
N MET A 14 -13.26 21.66 11.64
CA MET A 14 -12.46 20.77 12.50
C MET A 14 -12.22 21.36 13.90
N ILE A 15 -11.94 22.67 14.00
CA ILE A 15 -11.83 23.38 15.29
C ILE A 15 -13.18 23.35 16.02
N ARG A 16 -14.29 23.63 15.34
CA ARG A 16 -15.65 23.59 15.95
C ARG A 16 -16.05 22.20 16.44
N ARG A 17 -15.56 21.13 15.80
CA ARG A 17 -15.80 19.75 16.20
C ARG A 17 -14.81 19.23 17.25
N GLY A 18 -13.96 20.10 17.80
CA GLY A 18 -12.93 19.72 18.77
C GLY A 18 -11.92 18.71 18.21
N ILE A 19 -11.78 18.64 16.88
CA ILE A 19 -10.76 17.80 16.22
C ILE A 19 -9.42 18.53 16.25
N TRP A 20 -9.45 19.87 16.15
CA TRP A 20 -8.26 20.70 16.08
C TRP A 20 -8.14 21.66 17.26
N SER A 21 -7.06 21.53 18.03
CA SER A 21 -6.71 22.43 19.14
C SER A 21 -6.27 23.80 18.63
N GLN A 22 -6.64 24.86 19.35
CA GLN A 22 -6.16 26.22 19.07
C GLN A 22 -4.67 26.41 19.41
N GLU A 23 -4.15 25.64 20.37
CA GLU A 23 -2.74 25.69 20.80
C GLU A 23 -2.02 24.36 20.56
N GLU A 24 -0.71 24.42 20.36
CA GLU A 24 0.12 23.22 20.21
C GLU A 24 0.38 22.55 21.56
N PHE A 25 -0.04 21.29 21.68
CA PHE A 25 0.25 20.47 22.82
C PHE A 25 1.73 20.03 22.81
N LYS A 26 2.41 20.24 23.93
CA LYS A 26 3.82 19.86 24.09
C LYS A 26 3.93 18.47 24.70
N VAL A 27 4.50 17.54 23.93
CA VAL A 27 4.84 16.20 24.40
C VAL A 27 6.28 16.21 24.89
N ALA A 28 6.51 15.70 26.10
CA ALA A 28 7.86 15.43 26.57
C ALA A 28 8.42 14.23 25.80
N ARG A 29 9.72 14.24 25.46
CA ARG A 29 10.33 13.14 24.68
C ARG A 29 10.14 11.78 25.32
N ASP A 30 10.15 11.72 26.65
CA ASP A 30 9.98 10.49 27.42
C ASP A 30 8.55 9.90 27.32
N ASP A 31 7.58 10.72 26.93
CA ASP A 31 6.16 10.33 26.80
C ASP A 31 5.77 9.92 25.37
N GLU A 32 6.63 10.12 24.37
CA GLU A 32 6.30 9.91 22.95
C GLU A 32 5.77 8.49 22.65
N GLU A 33 6.43 7.47 23.21
CA GLU A 33 6.03 6.07 23.03
C GLU A 33 4.70 5.76 23.71
N ALA A 34 4.50 6.31 24.92
CA ALA A 34 3.27 6.13 25.67
C ALA A 34 2.08 6.82 24.98
N VAL A 35 2.32 8.00 24.39
CA VAL A 35 1.33 8.71 23.56
C VAL A 35 0.94 7.85 22.36
N ILE A 36 1.89 7.38 21.55
CA ILE A 36 1.60 6.53 20.40
C ILE A 36 0.76 5.32 20.83
N LYS A 37 1.17 4.60 21.88
CA LYS A 37 0.46 3.42 22.37
C LYS A 37 -0.95 3.73 22.88
N ALA A 38 -1.15 4.88 23.51
CA ALA A 38 -2.43 5.23 24.14
C ALA A 38 -3.46 5.77 23.14
N VAL A 39 -3.02 6.52 22.13
CA VAL A 39 -3.93 7.32 21.29
C VAL A 39 -3.89 6.97 19.81
N THR A 40 -3.09 5.97 19.43
CA THR A 40 -3.08 5.46 18.07
C THR A 40 -3.47 3.99 18.01
N TYR A 41 -3.91 3.57 16.83
CA TYR A 41 -4.10 2.18 16.50
C TYR A 41 -3.45 1.88 15.14
N GLU A 42 -3.00 0.64 14.98
CA GLU A 42 -2.58 0.14 13.67
C GLU A 42 -3.80 0.04 12.76
N ASN A 43 -3.64 0.48 11.51
CA ASN A 43 -4.68 0.44 10.49
C ASN A 43 -4.96 -0.99 10.01
N LYS A 44 -5.51 -1.84 10.89
CA LYS A 44 -5.88 -3.23 10.54
C LYS A 44 -7.02 -3.27 9.54
N ASP A 45 -7.90 -2.27 9.53
CA ASP A 45 -9.00 -2.15 8.56
C ASP A 45 -8.51 -1.94 7.12
N ALA A 46 -7.27 -1.47 6.92
CA ALA A 46 -6.68 -1.44 5.59
C ALA A 46 -6.46 -2.83 4.98
N ARG A 47 -6.56 -3.91 5.76
CA ARG A 47 -6.64 -5.28 5.23
C ARG A 47 -7.87 -5.48 4.34
N LEU A 48 -8.96 -4.75 4.56
CA LEU A 48 -10.13 -4.78 3.69
C LEU A 48 -9.90 -4.03 2.36
N ALA A 49 -8.90 -3.16 2.31
CA ALA A 49 -8.57 -2.31 1.17
C ALA A 49 -7.32 -2.79 0.39
N ALA A 50 -6.77 -3.95 0.71
CA ALA A 50 -5.54 -4.47 0.11
C ALA A 50 -5.44 -6.00 0.21
N ILE A 51 -4.56 -6.59 -0.59
CA ILE A 51 -4.10 -7.97 -0.41
C ILE A 51 -3.35 -8.07 0.92
N TRP A 52 -3.72 -9.07 1.71
CA TRP A 52 -3.06 -9.45 2.95
C TRP A 52 -3.12 -10.96 3.14
N PHE A 53 -2.20 -11.52 3.92
CA PHE A 53 -2.21 -12.94 4.29
C PHE A 53 -2.30 -13.10 5.81
N PRO A 54 -2.97 -14.15 6.30
CA PRO A 54 -2.97 -14.48 7.72
C PRO A 54 -1.56 -14.74 8.22
N GLU A 55 -1.28 -14.40 9.49
CA GLU A 55 0.02 -14.61 10.14
C GLU A 55 0.50 -16.06 10.07
N THR A 56 -0.42 -17.03 10.04
CA THR A 56 -0.10 -18.46 9.84
C THR A 56 0.59 -18.74 8.51
N THR A 57 0.32 -17.94 7.48
CA THR A 57 0.98 -18.01 6.17
C THR A 57 2.43 -17.52 6.25
N HIS A 58 2.78 -16.73 7.28
CA HIS A 58 4.12 -16.17 7.46
C HIS A 58 5.03 -17.08 8.30
N LEU A 59 4.48 -18.09 8.97
CA LEU A 59 5.26 -19.03 9.81
C LEU A 59 6.29 -19.81 8.99
N GLY A 60 7.57 -19.72 9.37
CA GLY A 60 8.70 -20.40 8.71
C GLY A 60 9.09 -19.82 7.34
N VAL A 61 8.34 -18.83 6.82
CA VAL A 61 8.64 -18.17 5.55
C VAL A 61 9.84 -17.25 5.69
N GLU A 62 9.98 -16.56 6.83
CA GLU A 62 11.13 -15.68 7.10
C GLU A 62 12.45 -16.44 7.05
N GLU A 63 12.55 -17.58 7.75
CA GLU A 63 13.71 -18.45 7.71
C GLU A 63 13.96 -18.99 6.29
N THR A 64 12.89 -19.30 5.56
CA THR A 64 12.99 -19.81 4.19
C THR A 64 13.47 -18.75 3.21
N PHE A 65 13.08 -17.48 3.35
CA PHE A 65 13.42 -16.39 2.44
C PHE A 65 14.72 -15.69 2.82
N LEU A 66 14.97 -15.44 4.10
CA LEU A 66 16.16 -14.74 4.60
C LEU A 66 17.29 -15.67 5.02
N GLY A 67 17.04 -16.97 5.15
CA GLY A 67 18.04 -17.96 5.54
C GLY A 67 19.24 -17.97 4.59
N LEU A 68 20.40 -17.63 5.13
CA LEU A 68 21.70 -17.86 4.50
C LEU A 68 22.16 -19.28 4.88
N SER A 69 22.77 -20.00 3.95
CA SER A 69 23.35 -21.31 4.25
C SER A 69 24.86 -21.21 4.35
N ASP A 70 25.40 -21.51 5.53
CA ASP A 70 26.85 -21.51 5.84
C ASP A 70 27.59 -22.73 5.29
N ALA A 71 26.89 -23.67 4.66
CA ALA A 71 27.51 -24.88 4.14
C ALA A 71 28.38 -24.57 2.90
N PRO A 72 29.62 -25.10 2.81
CA PRO A 72 30.56 -24.79 1.73
C PRO A 72 29.95 -25.13 0.37
N THR A 73 29.78 -24.13 -0.48
CA THR A 73 29.00 -24.24 -1.72
C THR A 73 29.91 -24.70 -2.86
N THR A 74 30.16 -25.99 -2.95
CA THR A 74 30.76 -26.61 -4.14
C THR A 74 29.65 -26.96 -5.11
N CYS A 75 29.10 -25.95 -5.81
CA CYS A 75 28.21 -26.19 -6.93
C CYS A 75 29.00 -25.91 -8.21
N SER A 76 29.85 -26.84 -8.62
CA SER A 76 30.50 -26.78 -9.93
C SER A 76 29.46 -27.08 -11.01
N GLY A 77 29.29 -26.18 -11.97
CA GLY A 77 28.49 -26.47 -13.17
C GLY A 77 27.60 -25.34 -13.68
N LEU A 78 27.69 -24.13 -13.12
CA LEU A 78 27.08 -22.97 -13.76
C LEU A 78 28.13 -22.25 -14.62
N VAL A 79 27.73 -21.84 -15.82
CA VAL A 79 28.53 -20.91 -16.65
C VAL A 79 28.87 -19.62 -15.88
N LEU A 80 28.07 -19.27 -14.87
CA LEU A 80 28.27 -18.14 -13.97
C LEU A 80 29.50 -18.32 -13.03
N ASP A 81 30.05 -19.53 -12.90
CA ASP A 81 31.20 -19.80 -12.03
C ASP A 81 32.47 -19.07 -12.50
N GLY A 82 32.53 -18.69 -13.79
CA GLY A 82 33.62 -17.90 -14.37
C GLY A 82 33.45 -16.38 -14.25
N LEU A 83 32.34 -15.88 -13.70
CA LEU A 83 32.09 -14.44 -13.58
C LEU A 83 32.53 -13.91 -12.20
N PRO A 84 33.15 -12.71 -12.14
CA PRO A 84 33.35 -11.97 -10.89
C PRO A 84 32.04 -11.72 -10.16
N GLN A 85 32.08 -11.67 -8.81
CA GLN A 85 30.90 -11.50 -7.97
C GLN A 85 30.16 -10.20 -8.29
N GLU A 86 30.90 -9.14 -8.65
CA GLU A 86 30.35 -7.83 -8.99
C GLU A 86 29.46 -7.90 -10.25
N LEU A 87 29.83 -8.74 -11.22
CA LEU A 87 29.00 -8.94 -12.43
C LEU A 87 27.75 -9.74 -12.10
N ILE A 88 27.86 -10.75 -11.24
CA ILE A 88 26.72 -11.53 -10.77
C ILE A 88 25.74 -10.61 -10.04
N ASP A 89 26.22 -9.81 -9.08
CA ASP A 89 25.39 -8.88 -8.32
C ASP A 89 24.74 -7.85 -9.25
N SER A 90 25.51 -7.28 -10.19
CA SER A 90 25.00 -6.34 -11.19
C SER A 90 23.89 -6.94 -12.07
N MET A 91 24.02 -8.22 -12.45
CA MET A 91 22.97 -8.94 -13.17
C MET A 91 21.73 -9.13 -12.29
N LEU A 92 21.91 -9.57 -11.04
CA LEU A 92 20.79 -9.80 -10.13
C LEU A 92 20.04 -8.50 -9.81
N TYR A 93 20.71 -7.36 -9.64
CA TYR A 93 20.06 -6.06 -9.45
C TYR A 93 19.15 -5.63 -10.63
N ARG A 94 19.39 -6.17 -11.84
CA ARG A 94 18.57 -5.87 -13.03
C ARG A 94 17.40 -6.83 -13.25
N LEU A 95 17.25 -7.85 -12.40
CA LEU A 95 16.16 -8.81 -12.53
C LEU A 95 14.87 -8.30 -11.87
N ASP A 96 13.74 -8.74 -12.42
CA ASP A 96 12.43 -8.57 -11.81
C ASP A 96 12.28 -9.46 -10.57
N MET A 97 11.33 -9.10 -9.69
CA MET A 97 11.13 -9.78 -8.41
C MET A 97 10.81 -11.28 -8.57
N VAL A 98 10.08 -11.67 -9.61
CA VAL A 98 9.77 -13.08 -9.88
C VAL A 98 11.00 -13.83 -10.40
N SER A 99 11.76 -13.24 -11.32
CA SER A 99 13.01 -13.81 -11.83
C SER A 99 14.06 -13.96 -10.73
N LEU A 100 14.19 -12.98 -9.82
CA LEU A 100 15.05 -13.08 -8.64
C LEU A 100 14.66 -14.26 -7.75
N PHE A 101 13.37 -14.40 -7.47
CA PHE A 101 12.87 -15.51 -6.67
C PHE A 101 13.09 -16.87 -7.34
N ARG A 102 12.93 -16.95 -8.67
CA ARG A 102 13.26 -18.16 -9.44
C ARG A 102 14.76 -18.46 -9.38
N MET A 103 15.63 -17.47 -9.55
CA MET A 103 17.08 -17.62 -9.46
C MET A 103 17.52 -18.16 -8.09
N ARG A 104 16.89 -17.67 -7.02
CA ARG A 104 17.09 -18.15 -5.65
C ARG A 104 16.80 -19.67 -5.49
N HIS A 105 15.93 -20.22 -6.33
CA HIS A 105 15.54 -21.64 -6.28
C HIS A 105 16.38 -22.55 -7.19
N VAL A 106 17.26 -22.00 -8.04
CA VAL A 106 18.09 -22.79 -8.95
C VAL A 106 19.13 -23.62 -8.19
N ASN A 107 19.89 -23.01 -7.29
CA ASN A 107 20.83 -23.70 -6.40
C ASN A 107 21.20 -22.83 -5.18
N ARG A 108 21.98 -23.42 -4.27
CA ARG A 108 22.41 -22.76 -3.03
C ARG A 108 23.30 -21.54 -3.24
N ARG A 109 24.17 -21.53 -4.27
CA ARG A 109 25.05 -20.39 -4.56
C ARG A 109 24.22 -19.17 -4.93
N LEU A 110 23.32 -19.31 -5.90
CA LEU A 110 22.42 -18.24 -6.34
C LEU A 110 21.46 -17.82 -5.23
N ARG A 111 21.01 -18.76 -4.39
CA ARG A 111 20.26 -18.44 -3.17
C ARG A 111 21.03 -17.48 -2.27
N ASN A 112 22.28 -17.83 -1.94
CA ASN A 112 23.12 -16.99 -1.10
C ASN A 112 23.43 -15.64 -1.76
N SER A 113 23.69 -15.60 -3.07
CA SER A 113 23.94 -14.34 -3.81
C SER A 113 22.71 -13.43 -3.85
N VAL A 114 21.50 -13.96 -4.07
CA VAL A 114 20.26 -13.17 -4.00
C VAL A 114 20.02 -12.67 -2.57
N ASN A 115 20.20 -13.54 -1.57
CA ASN A 115 20.00 -13.18 -0.16
C ASN A 115 21.05 -12.18 0.37
N SER A 116 22.23 -12.08 -0.26
CA SER A 116 23.24 -11.06 0.08
C SER A 116 22.92 -9.68 -0.48
N LEU A 117 21.98 -9.56 -1.43
CA LEU A 117 21.57 -8.25 -1.94
C LEU A 117 20.77 -7.51 -0.86
N HIS A 118 21.33 -6.40 -0.36
CA HIS A 118 20.69 -5.63 0.71
C HIS A 118 19.26 -5.19 0.34
N ARG A 119 19.02 -4.75 -0.90
CA ARG A 119 17.69 -4.33 -1.38
C ARG A 119 16.67 -5.46 -1.31
N TYR A 120 17.06 -6.66 -1.73
CA TYR A 120 16.19 -7.84 -1.66
C TYR A 120 15.86 -8.19 -0.21
N ARG A 121 16.90 -8.24 0.64
CA ARG A 121 16.75 -8.52 2.07
C ARG A 121 15.82 -7.52 2.73
N ASP A 122 15.99 -6.24 2.45
CA ASP A 122 15.21 -5.17 3.05
C ASP A 122 13.74 -5.20 2.59
N ILE A 123 13.49 -5.48 1.30
CA ILE A 123 12.11 -5.66 0.79
C ILE A 123 11.41 -6.82 1.49
N VAL A 124 12.06 -7.99 1.56
CA VAL A 124 11.48 -9.16 2.20
C VAL A 124 11.26 -8.93 3.70
N ARG A 125 12.25 -8.32 4.37
CA ARG A 125 12.22 -8.11 5.81
C ARG A 125 11.24 -7.01 6.24
N TYR A 126 11.24 -5.87 5.56
CA TYR A 126 10.52 -4.67 5.97
C TYR A 126 9.30 -4.36 5.13
N GLY A 127 9.34 -4.62 3.82
CA GLY A 127 8.14 -4.55 2.97
C GLY A 127 7.12 -5.62 3.34
N GLY A 128 7.56 -6.64 4.07
CA GLY A 128 6.73 -7.69 4.64
C GLY A 128 6.53 -8.86 3.67
N PHE A 129 6.13 -9.99 4.26
CA PHE A 129 5.77 -11.18 3.50
C PHE A 129 4.55 -10.94 2.63
N ASP A 130 3.64 -10.05 3.03
CA ASP A 130 2.43 -9.74 2.27
C ASP A 130 2.77 -9.24 0.87
N VAL A 131 3.60 -8.21 0.75
CA VAL A 131 3.99 -7.63 -0.54
C VAL A 131 4.76 -8.65 -1.37
N THR A 132 5.71 -9.36 -0.75
CA THR A 132 6.52 -10.36 -1.45
C THR A 132 5.65 -11.49 -2.01
N LEU A 133 4.75 -12.05 -1.19
CA LEU A 133 3.83 -13.10 -1.62
C LEU A 133 2.82 -12.59 -2.65
N ALA A 134 2.33 -11.36 -2.50
CA ALA A 134 1.42 -10.75 -3.46
C ALA A 134 2.10 -10.62 -4.84
N LEU A 135 3.33 -10.09 -4.90
CA LEU A 135 4.10 -9.98 -6.14
C LEU A 135 4.32 -11.32 -6.83
N LEU A 136 4.66 -12.36 -6.05
CA LEU A 136 4.96 -13.69 -6.59
C LEU A 136 3.70 -14.45 -7.00
N ARG A 137 2.66 -14.49 -6.16
CA ARG A 137 1.43 -15.27 -6.42
C ARG A 137 0.55 -14.63 -7.48
N SER A 138 0.53 -13.29 -7.57
CA SER A 138 -0.25 -12.59 -8.58
C SER A 138 0.49 -12.46 -9.92
N ASN A 139 1.77 -12.84 -9.97
CA ASN A 139 2.71 -12.57 -11.05
C ASN A 139 2.94 -11.08 -11.37
N ALA A 140 2.46 -10.14 -10.54
CA ALA A 140 2.78 -8.72 -10.72
C ALA A 140 4.29 -8.44 -10.66
N GLY A 141 5.04 -9.25 -9.90
CA GLY A 141 6.49 -9.11 -9.78
C GLY A 141 7.28 -9.40 -11.06
N LEU A 142 6.66 -9.88 -12.14
CA LEU A 142 7.30 -9.97 -13.47
C LEU A 142 7.57 -8.60 -14.10
N TYR A 143 6.83 -7.57 -13.66
CA TYR A 143 6.89 -6.22 -14.21
C TYR A 143 7.62 -5.23 -13.31
N ILE A 144 8.13 -5.70 -12.16
CA ILE A 144 8.70 -4.85 -11.12
C ILE A 144 10.14 -5.28 -10.86
N GLY A 145 11.07 -4.37 -11.11
CA GLY A 145 12.48 -4.55 -10.77
C GLY A 145 12.73 -4.49 -9.26
N LEU A 146 13.85 -5.07 -8.83
CA LEU A 146 14.31 -4.97 -7.44
C LEU A 146 14.47 -3.52 -6.99
N ASP A 147 15.03 -2.69 -7.87
CA ASP A 147 15.35 -1.29 -7.60
C ASP A 147 14.09 -0.42 -7.49
N ASP A 148 13.09 -0.69 -8.33
CA ASP A 148 11.80 -0.02 -8.29
C ASP A 148 11.10 -0.30 -6.96
N MET A 149 10.99 -1.58 -6.59
CA MET A 149 10.36 -1.99 -5.34
C MET A 149 11.09 -1.43 -4.11
N TYR A 150 12.43 -1.41 -4.13
CA TYR A 150 13.21 -0.83 -3.03
C TYR A 150 13.02 0.69 -2.93
N THR A 151 12.92 1.37 -4.08
CA THR A 151 12.64 2.81 -4.13
C THR A 151 11.28 3.13 -3.52
N VAL A 152 10.25 2.35 -3.86
CA VAL A 152 8.90 2.48 -3.29
C VAL A 152 8.90 2.23 -1.77
N LEU A 153 9.59 1.19 -1.31
CA LEU A 153 9.75 0.89 0.13
C LEU A 153 10.35 2.06 0.90
N CYS A 154 11.35 2.72 0.32
CA CYS A 154 12.03 3.84 0.97
C CYS A 154 11.36 5.19 0.74
N THR A 155 10.39 5.27 -0.16
CA THR A 155 9.62 6.50 -0.40
C THR A 155 8.63 6.66 0.74
N ARG A 156 8.58 7.84 1.36
CA ARG A 156 7.69 8.11 2.50
C ARG A 156 6.28 8.55 2.07
N SER A 157 6.23 9.48 1.11
CA SER A 157 5.00 10.12 0.65
C SER A 157 4.29 9.32 -0.43
N CYS A 158 2.99 9.57 -0.59
CA CYS A 158 2.24 9.14 -1.75
C CYS A 158 2.86 9.73 -3.03
N MET A 159 3.18 8.89 -4.02
CA MET A 159 3.82 9.29 -5.28
C MET A 159 2.86 10.01 -6.25
N ILE A 160 1.55 9.92 -5.99
CA ILE A 160 0.52 10.55 -6.83
C ILE A 160 0.25 11.97 -6.34
N CYS A 161 -0.12 12.13 -5.06
CA CYS A 161 -0.42 13.46 -4.52
C CYS A 161 0.81 14.19 -3.96
N ASN A 162 1.87 13.49 -3.55
CA ASN A 162 3.09 14.04 -2.92
C ASN A 162 2.86 14.74 -1.57
N ASN A 163 1.77 14.38 -0.87
CA ASN A 163 1.26 15.16 0.24
C ASN A 163 0.99 14.34 1.49
N CYS A 164 0.23 13.26 1.31
CA CYS A 164 -0.10 12.35 2.37
C CYS A 164 0.97 11.27 2.47
N PHE A 165 1.05 10.61 3.63
CA PHE A 165 1.81 9.38 3.75
C PHE A 165 1.26 8.30 2.82
N GLY A 166 2.13 7.52 2.20
CA GLY A 166 1.72 6.43 1.31
C GLY A 166 1.57 5.12 2.08
N ASP A 167 0.34 4.72 2.40
CA ASP A 167 0.08 3.49 3.16
C ASP A 167 0.18 2.21 2.32
N PHE A 168 -0.06 2.35 1.01
CA PHE A 168 -0.23 1.24 0.10
C PHE A 168 0.84 1.27 -0.98
N VAL A 169 1.15 0.09 -1.51
CA VAL A 169 1.76 -0.07 -2.82
C VAL A 169 0.73 -0.60 -3.79
N PHE A 170 0.49 0.14 -4.86
CA PHE A 170 -0.23 -0.34 -6.03
C PHE A 170 0.70 -1.19 -6.88
N LEU A 171 0.42 -2.49 -6.98
CA LEU A 171 1.35 -3.48 -7.52
C LEU A 171 1.59 -3.32 -9.02
N LEU A 172 0.55 -3.11 -9.83
CA LEU A 172 0.71 -3.03 -11.29
C LEU A 172 1.50 -1.81 -11.77
N GLY A 173 1.52 -0.73 -11.00
CA GLY A 173 2.29 0.47 -11.30
C GLY A 173 3.58 0.60 -10.48
N CYS A 174 3.81 -0.29 -9.50
CA CYS A 174 4.82 -0.11 -8.46
C CYS A 174 4.79 1.32 -7.87
N LEU A 175 3.60 1.77 -7.42
CA LEU A 175 3.40 3.12 -6.90
C LEU A 175 3.05 3.10 -5.42
N ARG A 176 3.77 3.87 -4.61
CA ARG A 176 3.37 4.13 -3.22
C ARG A 176 2.23 5.15 -3.21
N CYS A 177 1.09 4.85 -2.60
CA CYS A 177 -0.06 5.76 -2.58
C CYS A 177 -0.81 5.76 -1.23
N CYS A 178 -1.45 6.88 -0.92
CA CYS A 178 -2.39 6.96 0.21
C CYS A 178 -3.72 6.30 -0.15
N LYS A 179 -4.56 6.02 0.86
CA LYS A 179 -5.90 5.41 0.68
C LYS A 179 -6.75 6.17 -0.36
N SER A 180 -6.83 7.49 -0.23
CA SER A 180 -7.67 8.30 -1.12
C SER A 180 -7.20 8.23 -2.58
N CYS A 181 -5.89 8.35 -2.83
CA CYS A 181 -5.33 8.16 -4.17
C CYS A 181 -5.51 6.73 -4.67
N LEU A 182 -5.39 5.73 -3.81
CA LEU A 182 -5.64 4.35 -4.21
C LEU A 182 -7.05 4.19 -4.79
N HIS A 183 -8.09 4.76 -4.16
CA HIS A 183 -9.47 4.63 -4.62
C HIS A 183 -9.86 5.59 -5.76
N SER A 184 -9.33 6.81 -5.79
CA SER A 184 -9.83 7.87 -6.67
C SER A 184 -8.87 8.27 -7.79
N ALA A 185 -7.57 7.99 -7.66
CA ALA A 185 -6.61 8.43 -8.66
C ALA A 185 -6.76 7.66 -9.96
N SER A 186 -6.42 8.31 -11.06
CA SER A 186 -6.57 7.71 -12.38
C SER A 186 -5.50 6.63 -12.64
N GLU A 187 -4.34 6.79 -12.00
CA GLU A 187 -3.12 6.01 -12.08
C GLU A 187 -3.29 4.62 -11.46
N THR A 188 -4.12 4.49 -10.42
CA THR A 188 -4.39 3.24 -9.69
C THR A 188 -5.62 2.49 -10.23
N ARG A 189 -6.26 3.00 -11.28
CA ARG A 189 -7.42 2.33 -11.88
C ARG A 189 -7.00 1.02 -12.54
N VAL A 190 -7.79 -0.01 -12.28
CA VAL A 190 -7.65 -1.34 -12.85
C VAL A 190 -8.97 -1.79 -13.46
N CYS A 191 -8.89 -2.67 -14.44
CA CYS A 191 -10.06 -3.37 -14.98
C CYS A 191 -9.71 -4.83 -15.27
N SER A 192 -10.74 -5.67 -15.43
CA SER A 192 -10.51 -7.06 -15.81
C SER A 192 -10.04 -7.16 -17.27
N LEU A 193 -9.18 -8.13 -17.57
CA LEU A 193 -8.69 -8.37 -18.92
C LEU A 193 -9.84 -8.71 -19.89
N ASN A 194 -10.90 -9.38 -19.41
CA ASN A 194 -12.09 -9.65 -20.21
C ASN A 194 -12.86 -8.37 -20.56
N TYR A 195 -13.00 -7.45 -19.60
CA TYR A 195 -13.55 -6.13 -19.86
C TYR A 195 -12.69 -5.36 -20.86
N ALA A 196 -11.37 -5.35 -20.67
CA ALA A 196 -10.44 -4.69 -21.58
C ALA A 196 -10.52 -5.26 -23.01
N ARG A 197 -10.64 -6.59 -23.18
CA ARG A 197 -10.85 -7.23 -24.48
C ARG A 197 -12.19 -6.84 -25.10
N GLY A 198 -13.25 -6.76 -24.31
CA GLY A 198 -14.58 -6.36 -24.79
C GLY A 198 -14.65 -4.90 -25.24
N VAL A 199 -14.02 -4.00 -24.48
CA VAL A 199 -14.07 -2.56 -24.72
C VAL A 199 -13.02 -2.09 -25.73
N TYR A 200 -11.79 -2.60 -25.63
CA TYR A 200 -10.66 -2.17 -26.45
C TYR A 200 -10.30 -3.14 -27.57
N GLY A 201 -10.99 -4.27 -27.73
CA GLY A 201 -10.67 -5.28 -28.76
C GLY A 201 -10.80 -4.77 -30.21
N GLY A 202 -11.54 -3.68 -30.44
CA GLY A 202 -11.57 -2.98 -31.74
C GLY A 202 -10.39 -2.04 -31.98
N LEU A 203 -9.67 -1.65 -30.93
CA LEU A 203 -8.52 -0.73 -30.97
C LEU A 203 -7.18 -1.45 -30.77
N LEU A 204 -7.16 -2.53 -29.99
CA LEU A 204 -5.98 -3.33 -29.66
C LEU A 204 -6.23 -4.79 -30.02
N SER A 205 -5.25 -5.40 -30.67
CA SER A 205 -5.23 -6.85 -30.84
C SER A 205 -5.04 -7.56 -29.49
N ASN A 206 -5.48 -8.82 -29.39
CA ASN A 206 -5.27 -9.64 -28.19
C ASN A 206 -3.78 -9.73 -27.81
N LYS A 207 -2.87 -9.80 -28.79
CA LYS A 207 -1.42 -9.81 -28.55
C LYS A 207 -0.92 -8.51 -27.92
N GLN A 208 -1.46 -7.36 -28.33
CA GLN A 208 -1.13 -6.07 -27.72
C GLN A 208 -1.67 -6.00 -26.30
N LEU A 209 -2.92 -6.38 -26.06
CA LEU A 209 -3.50 -6.43 -24.72
C LEU A 209 -2.72 -7.35 -23.77
N ASP A 210 -2.28 -8.52 -24.27
CA ASP A 210 -1.52 -9.48 -23.47
C ASP A 210 -0.10 -8.98 -23.11
N SER A 211 0.41 -7.94 -23.79
CA SER A 211 1.71 -7.32 -23.52
C SER A 211 1.70 -6.33 -22.35
N PHE A 212 0.53 -5.82 -21.95
CA PHE A 212 0.43 -4.90 -20.83
C PHE A 212 0.70 -5.60 -19.48
N PRO A 213 1.22 -4.86 -18.48
CA PRO A 213 1.31 -5.35 -17.11
C PRO A 213 -0.06 -5.86 -16.62
N LYS A 214 -0.04 -7.08 -16.10
CA LYS A 214 -1.23 -7.77 -15.61
C LYS A 214 -0.94 -8.59 -14.37
N MET A 215 -1.96 -8.82 -13.57
CA MET A 215 -1.83 -9.61 -12.36
C MET A 215 -3.07 -10.49 -12.18
N ALA A 216 -2.87 -11.69 -11.64
CA ALA A 216 -3.97 -12.54 -11.21
C ALA A 216 -4.51 -12.01 -9.87
N VAL A 217 -5.84 -11.89 -9.74
CA VAL A 217 -6.45 -11.64 -8.43
C VAL A 217 -6.22 -12.84 -7.54
N LEU A 218 -5.78 -12.57 -6.30
CA LEU A 218 -5.57 -13.60 -5.30
C LEU A 218 -6.87 -13.88 -4.53
N PRO A 219 -7.15 -15.14 -4.18
CA PRO A 219 -8.27 -15.46 -3.30
C PRO A 219 -8.13 -14.72 -1.96
N GLY A 220 -9.22 -14.16 -1.45
CA GLY A 220 -9.22 -13.35 -0.24
C GLY A 220 -10.54 -12.64 0.00
N LEU A 221 -10.62 -11.98 1.16
CA LEU A 221 -11.71 -11.07 1.51
C LEU A 221 -11.26 -9.66 1.13
N TYR A 222 -12.02 -9.02 0.26
CA TYR A 222 -11.76 -7.66 -0.21
C TYR A 222 -13.03 -6.82 -0.09
N GLY A 223 -12.86 -5.53 0.14
CA GLY A 223 -13.97 -4.59 0.23
C GLY A 223 -14.68 -4.62 1.58
N PRO A 224 -15.58 -3.66 1.80
CA PRO A 224 -16.31 -3.49 3.06
C PRO A 224 -17.31 -4.63 3.32
N GLU A 225 -17.78 -5.32 2.28
CA GLU A 225 -18.72 -6.44 2.42
C GLU A 225 -18.00 -7.78 2.68
N GLU A 226 -16.66 -7.80 2.70
CA GLU A 226 -15.85 -9.01 2.89
C GLU A 226 -16.24 -10.16 1.96
N GLN A 227 -16.67 -9.87 0.73
CA GLN A 227 -17.11 -10.93 -0.18
C GLN A 227 -15.92 -11.83 -0.52
N PRO A 228 -16.00 -13.15 -0.24
CA PRO A 228 -14.89 -14.05 -0.50
C PRO A 228 -14.72 -14.27 -1.99
N ILE A 229 -13.56 -13.90 -2.52
CA ILE A 229 -13.15 -14.34 -3.87
C ILE A 229 -12.68 -15.78 -3.75
N THR A 230 -13.54 -16.71 -4.12
CA THR A 230 -13.21 -18.13 -4.09
C THR A 230 -12.31 -18.50 -5.28
N GLY A 231 -11.20 -19.20 -5.01
CA GLY A 231 -10.13 -19.47 -5.97
C GLY A 231 -10.44 -20.51 -7.05
N LYS A 232 -11.68 -20.62 -7.56
CA LYS A 232 -11.93 -21.43 -8.76
C LYS A 232 -11.30 -20.70 -9.95
N GLU A 233 -10.39 -21.38 -10.66
CA GLU A 233 -9.60 -20.81 -11.77
C GLU A 233 -10.45 -20.23 -12.92
N SER A 234 -11.72 -20.60 -13.03
CA SER A 234 -12.68 -20.01 -13.98
C SER A 234 -13.27 -18.67 -13.53
N GLU A 235 -13.03 -18.24 -12.29
CA GLU A 235 -13.67 -17.09 -11.64
C GLU A 235 -12.69 -16.03 -11.12
N THR A 236 -11.39 -16.30 -11.04
CA THR A 236 -10.40 -15.28 -10.64
C THR A 236 -10.05 -14.37 -11.82
N PRO A 237 -10.46 -13.09 -11.82
CA PRO A 237 -10.15 -12.20 -12.93
C PRO A 237 -8.64 -11.93 -13.00
N VAL A 238 -8.15 -11.74 -14.23
CA VAL A 238 -6.84 -11.13 -14.47
C VAL A 238 -7.06 -9.64 -14.58
N LEU A 239 -6.36 -8.85 -13.77
CA LEU A 239 -6.42 -7.39 -13.81
C LEU A 239 -5.34 -6.85 -14.72
N VAL A 240 -5.66 -5.75 -15.40
CA VAL A 240 -4.75 -4.92 -16.18
C VAL A 240 -4.84 -3.48 -15.71
N SER A 241 -3.73 -2.74 -15.85
CA SER A 241 -3.70 -1.31 -15.55
C SER A 241 -4.55 -0.55 -16.56
N ALA A 242 -5.63 0.06 -16.08
CA ALA A 242 -6.49 0.89 -16.93
C ALA A 242 -5.77 2.19 -17.32
N SER A 243 -4.91 2.72 -16.44
CA SER A 243 -4.05 3.87 -16.74
C SER A 243 -3.09 3.59 -17.88
N ALA A 244 -2.38 2.45 -17.86
CA ALA A 244 -1.47 2.06 -18.94
C ALA A 244 -2.18 1.85 -20.27
N LEU A 245 -3.37 1.22 -20.26
CA LEU A 245 -4.20 1.06 -21.46
C LEU A 245 -4.63 2.42 -22.03
N THR A 246 -5.02 3.35 -21.14
CA THR A 246 -5.47 4.69 -21.53
C THR A 246 -4.33 5.50 -22.15
N GLU A 247 -3.15 5.45 -21.55
CA GLU A 247 -1.95 6.12 -22.06
C GLU A 247 -1.57 5.60 -23.45
N ALA A 248 -1.55 4.27 -23.63
CA ALA A 248 -1.23 3.66 -24.91
C ALA A 248 -2.26 3.98 -26.01
N LEU A 249 -3.53 4.22 -25.64
CA LEU A 249 -4.62 4.52 -26.55
C LEU A 249 -4.93 6.01 -26.67
N HIS A 250 -4.14 6.89 -26.04
CA HIS A 250 -4.47 8.31 -25.93
C HIS A 250 -4.77 8.97 -27.29
N GLY A 251 -3.95 8.70 -28.31
CA GLY A 251 -4.13 9.26 -29.65
C GLY A 251 -5.40 8.77 -30.35
N GLU A 252 -5.69 7.47 -30.29
CA GLU A 252 -6.88 6.89 -30.89
C GLU A 252 -8.15 7.35 -30.15
N LEU A 253 -8.17 7.30 -28.82
CA LEU A 253 -9.32 7.74 -28.03
C LEU A 253 -9.66 9.22 -28.26
N THR A 254 -8.63 10.07 -28.36
CA THR A 254 -8.80 11.50 -28.69
C THR A 254 -9.37 11.68 -30.09
N ARG A 255 -8.89 10.90 -31.07
CA ARG A 255 -9.39 10.93 -32.46
C ARG A 255 -10.89 10.60 -32.55
N TRP A 256 -11.38 9.68 -31.72
CA TRP A 256 -12.79 9.28 -31.68
C TRP A 256 -13.65 10.13 -30.75
N GLY A 257 -13.09 11.18 -30.12
CA GLY A 257 -13.84 12.08 -29.22
C GLY A 257 -14.32 11.41 -27.94
N ILE A 258 -13.69 10.30 -27.53
CA ILE A 258 -14.10 9.53 -26.34
C ILE A 258 -13.51 10.21 -25.10
N SER A 259 -14.36 10.91 -24.34
CA SER A 259 -13.96 11.56 -23.08
C SER A 259 -13.71 10.53 -21.97
N TRP A 260 -12.50 10.56 -21.42
CA TRP A 260 -12.01 9.62 -20.41
C TRP A 260 -12.60 9.82 -19.01
N TYR A 261 -13.13 11.02 -18.72
CA TYR A 261 -13.66 11.39 -17.41
C TYR A 261 -15.06 10.82 -17.12
N SER A 262 -15.76 10.31 -18.14
CA SER A 262 -17.17 9.89 -18.03
C SER A 262 -17.36 8.44 -17.58
N SER A 263 -16.27 7.66 -17.49
CA SER A 263 -16.31 6.34 -16.88
C SER A 263 -15.68 6.44 -15.50
N GLY A 264 -16.49 6.24 -14.46
CA GLY A 264 -16.03 6.08 -13.09
C GLY A 264 -14.93 5.02 -12.95
N PRO A 265 -14.35 4.85 -11.76
CA PRO A 265 -13.30 3.87 -11.51
C PRO A 265 -13.72 2.48 -12.05
N GLY A 266 -12.94 1.95 -13.02
CA GLY A 266 -12.98 0.58 -13.53
C GLY A 266 -14.35 -0.12 -13.55
N VAL A 267 -15.29 0.30 -14.39
CA VAL A 267 -16.67 -0.20 -14.35
C VAL A 267 -16.83 -1.54 -15.07
N SER A 268 -17.00 -2.64 -14.34
CA SER A 268 -17.71 -3.82 -14.85
C SER A 268 -19.16 -3.75 -14.35
N ARG A 269 -20.14 -3.73 -15.28
CA ARG A 269 -21.56 -3.88 -14.94
C ARG A 269 -21.86 -5.35 -14.76
N THR A 270 -21.87 -5.81 -13.52
CA THR A 270 -22.71 -6.95 -13.12
C THR A 270 -23.50 -6.54 -11.88
N ASN A 271 -24.79 -6.24 -12.08
CA ASN A 271 -25.83 -6.23 -11.04
C ASN A 271 -25.92 -5.07 -10.03
N GLY A 272 -25.34 -3.90 -10.30
CA GLY A 272 -25.74 -2.67 -9.59
C GLY A 272 -25.20 -2.48 -8.18
N GLU A 273 -24.25 -3.31 -7.73
CA GLU A 273 -23.48 -3.10 -6.50
C GLU A 273 -22.02 -2.76 -6.87
N TRP A 274 -21.49 -1.74 -6.18
CA TRP A 274 -20.24 -1.05 -6.50
C TRP A 274 -19.07 -1.64 -5.71
N GLU A 275 -18.22 -2.48 -6.31
CA GLU A 275 -16.95 -2.87 -5.69
C GLU A 275 -15.80 -2.86 -6.73
N GLY A 276 -14.93 -1.86 -6.65
CA GLY A 276 -13.81 -1.71 -7.59
C GLY A 276 -12.71 -2.75 -7.35
N TYR A 277 -12.07 -3.22 -8.42
CA TYR A 277 -10.95 -4.20 -8.34
C TYR A 277 -9.67 -3.65 -7.69
N THR A 278 -9.60 -2.35 -7.38
CA THR A 278 -8.38 -1.68 -6.93
C THR A 278 -7.78 -2.24 -5.62
N PRO A 279 -8.57 -2.58 -4.58
CA PRO A 279 -8.06 -3.26 -3.39
C PRO A 279 -7.34 -4.57 -3.70
N MET A 280 -7.77 -5.28 -4.75
CA MET A 280 -7.17 -6.56 -5.18
C MET A 280 -5.85 -6.36 -5.94
N ALA A 281 -5.42 -5.12 -6.15
CA ALA A 281 -4.19 -4.74 -6.83
C ALA A 281 -3.22 -3.96 -5.93
N ALA A 282 -3.47 -3.92 -4.62
CA ALA A 282 -2.66 -3.19 -3.66
C ALA A 282 -2.25 -4.04 -2.46
N CYS A 283 -1.17 -3.64 -1.80
CA CYS A 283 -0.73 -4.19 -0.51
C CYS A 283 -0.45 -3.04 0.45
N LEU A 284 -0.60 -3.28 1.76
CA LEU A 284 0.01 -2.40 2.75
C LEU A 284 1.54 -2.46 2.62
N LEU A 285 2.19 -1.30 2.69
CA LEU A 285 3.64 -1.23 2.58
C LEU A 285 4.22 -0.31 3.68
N PRO A 286 4.99 -0.85 4.62
CA PRO A 286 5.74 -0.04 5.57
C PRO A 286 6.71 0.92 4.88
N TRP A 287 7.11 1.98 5.57
CA TRP A 287 8.15 2.88 5.08
C TRP A 287 9.48 2.55 5.74
N LEU A 288 10.49 2.23 4.93
CA LEU A 288 11.86 2.07 5.42
C LEU A 288 12.58 3.42 5.33
N ASP A 289 12.90 4.00 6.49
CA ASP A 289 13.77 5.16 6.54
C ASP A 289 15.22 4.73 6.31
N LYS A 290 15.83 5.22 5.23
CA LYS A 290 17.21 4.89 4.86
C LYS A 290 18.23 5.41 5.87
N ASP A 291 17.93 6.51 6.55
CA ASP A 291 18.88 7.16 7.44
C ASP A 291 18.94 6.46 8.80
N SER A 292 17.77 6.07 9.33
CA SER A 292 17.69 5.35 10.61
C SER A 292 17.73 3.83 10.47
N GLY A 293 17.44 3.28 9.30
CA GLY A 293 17.28 1.84 9.08
C GLY A 293 16.04 1.25 9.75
N VAL A 294 15.11 2.11 10.20
CA VAL A 294 13.88 1.72 10.89
C VAL A 294 12.74 1.66 9.88
N ALA A 295 12.01 0.55 9.89
CA ALA A 295 10.77 0.44 9.16
C ALA A 295 9.61 0.88 10.05
N GLU A 296 8.88 1.89 9.61
CA GLU A 296 7.69 2.38 10.29
C GLU A 296 6.43 1.85 9.61
N VAL A 297 5.58 1.21 10.41
CA VAL A 297 4.20 0.87 10.05
C VAL A 297 3.33 2.09 10.35
N GLN A 298 2.40 2.38 9.45
CA GLN A 298 1.47 3.49 9.62
C GLN A 298 0.56 3.33 10.84
N VAL A 299 0.30 4.46 11.51
CA VAL A 299 -0.64 4.57 12.63
C VAL A 299 -1.77 5.53 12.29
N ARG A 300 -2.94 5.31 12.91
CA ARG A 300 -4.10 6.20 12.83
C ARG A 300 -4.43 6.79 14.18
N CYS A 301 -5.03 7.96 14.17
CA CYS A 301 -5.47 8.65 15.38
C CYS A 301 -6.78 8.06 15.89
N THR A 302 -6.78 7.54 17.12
CA THR A 302 -7.98 7.02 17.79
C THR A 302 -9.01 8.13 18.00
N GLY A 303 -8.56 9.33 18.34
CA GLY A 303 -9.45 10.49 18.51
C GLY A 303 -10.14 10.92 17.22
N CYS A 304 -9.44 10.90 16.08
CA CYS A 304 -10.07 11.20 14.79
C CYS A 304 -11.05 10.12 14.35
N ALA A 305 -10.71 8.85 14.58
CA ALA A 305 -11.60 7.73 14.28
C ALA A 305 -12.92 7.82 15.07
N TRP A 306 -12.82 8.12 16.38
CA TRP A 306 -14.00 8.30 17.24
C TRP A 306 -14.95 9.39 16.71
N VAL A 307 -14.41 10.55 16.35
CA VAL A 307 -15.22 11.63 15.76
C VAL A 307 -15.79 11.24 14.41
N GLY A 308 -15.06 10.44 13.62
CA GLY A 308 -15.57 9.87 12.38
C GLY A 308 -16.80 9.00 12.61
N ASP A 309 -16.75 8.09 13.58
CA ASP A 309 -17.86 7.20 13.92
C ASP A 309 -19.06 7.96 14.50
N GLU A 310 -18.83 8.92 15.42
CA GLU A 310 -19.91 9.77 15.95
C GLU A 310 -20.54 10.66 14.87
N ALA A 311 -19.74 11.21 13.97
CA ALA A 311 -20.24 11.99 12.84
C ALA A 311 -20.99 11.14 11.81
N SER A 312 -20.73 9.83 11.76
CA SER A 312 -21.45 8.89 10.89
C SER A 312 -22.85 8.56 11.41
N GLY A 313 -23.07 8.66 12.73
CA GLY A 313 -24.38 8.48 13.37
C GLY A 313 -25.29 9.71 13.34
N LEU A 314 -24.75 10.89 13.00
CA LEU A 314 -25.48 12.16 12.88
C LEU A 314 -25.58 12.53 11.40
N ASP A 315 -26.79 12.44 10.83
CA ASP A 315 -27.12 12.79 9.44
C ASP A 315 -26.16 13.80 8.79
N SER A 316 -25.31 13.30 7.88
CA SER A 316 -24.82 13.88 6.62
C SER A 316 -24.53 15.39 6.52
N THR A 317 -24.29 16.11 7.61
CA THR A 317 -24.08 17.57 7.64
C THR A 317 -22.60 17.95 7.78
N GLY A 318 -21.69 16.97 7.85
CA GLY A 318 -20.26 17.22 7.77
C GLY A 318 -19.74 17.16 6.34
N ASN A 319 -19.29 18.30 5.80
CA ASN A 319 -18.53 18.37 4.54
C ASN A 319 -17.15 17.68 4.58
N LEU A 320 -16.82 16.94 5.66
CA LEU A 320 -15.54 16.25 5.79
C LEU A 320 -15.67 14.86 5.17
N SER A 321 -14.83 14.57 4.18
CA SER A 321 -14.82 13.23 3.61
C SER A 321 -14.29 12.22 4.67
N PRO A 322 -14.78 10.98 4.71
CA PRO A 322 -14.19 9.94 5.54
C PRO A 322 -12.67 9.81 5.31
N ASP A 323 -12.21 10.03 4.08
CA ASP A 323 -10.79 9.99 3.72
C ASP A 323 -9.94 11.05 4.45
N ASP A 324 -10.52 12.18 4.87
CA ASP A 324 -9.84 13.23 5.63
C ASP A 324 -9.76 12.91 7.13
N LEU A 325 -10.67 12.08 7.65
CA LEU A 325 -10.74 11.69 9.06
C LEU A 325 -9.90 10.45 9.38
N TYR A 326 -9.70 9.58 8.38
CA TYR A 326 -8.94 8.33 8.50
C TYR A 326 -7.52 8.41 7.91
N LEU A 327 -6.90 9.60 7.99
CA LEU A 327 -5.52 9.80 7.59
C LEU A 327 -4.59 8.91 8.42
N SER A 328 -3.64 8.30 7.72
CA SER A 328 -2.58 7.50 8.32
C SER A 328 -1.31 8.33 8.39
N PHE A 329 -0.50 8.08 9.41
CA PHE A 329 0.70 8.84 9.70
C PHE A 329 1.87 7.89 9.94
N SER A 330 3.08 8.35 9.62
CA SER A 330 4.26 7.79 10.30
C SER A 330 4.18 8.13 11.79
N ARG A 331 4.85 7.35 12.65
CA ARG A 331 4.85 7.63 14.10
C ARG A 331 5.42 9.02 14.36
N ARG A 332 6.45 9.37 13.60
CA ARG A 332 7.11 10.67 13.64
C ARG A 332 6.17 11.82 13.26
N ASP A 333 5.43 11.72 12.16
CA ASP A 333 4.50 12.79 11.76
C ASP A 333 3.33 12.90 12.72
N PHE A 334 2.85 11.75 13.24
CA PHE A 334 1.80 11.74 14.24
C PHE A 334 2.20 12.59 15.44
N LEU A 335 3.39 12.35 16.02
CA LEU A 335 3.85 13.10 17.19
C LEU A 335 4.20 14.54 16.87
N ASN A 336 4.87 14.80 15.73
CA ASN A 336 5.43 16.12 15.44
C ASN A 336 4.44 17.11 14.86
N GLU A 337 3.40 16.64 14.16
CA GLU A 337 2.46 17.49 13.43
C GLU A 337 1.03 17.27 13.90
N HIS A 338 0.55 16.02 13.89
CA HIS A 338 -0.86 15.72 14.12
C HIS A 338 -1.27 15.85 15.59
N PHE A 339 -0.62 15.10 16.49
CA PHE A 339 -0.97 15.02 17.91
C PHE A 339 -0.91 16.39 18.59
N LYS A 340 0.07 17.23 18.24
CA LYS A 340 0.19 18.60 18.77
C LYS A 340 -1.05 19.43 18.53
N ARG A 341 -1.85 19.11 17.53
CA ARG A 341 -3.03 19.88 17.17
C ARG A 341 -4.33 19.07 17.18
N CYS A 342 -4.29 17.78 17.49
CA CYS A 342 -5.49 16.97 17.61
C CYS A 342 -6.07 17.02 19.03
N GLU A 343 -7.11 17.85 19.25
CA GLU A 343 -7.70 18.01 20.58
C GLU A 343 -8.29 16.71 21.12
N GLN A 344 -8.94 15.89 20.28
CA GLN A 344 -9.44 14.58 20.69
C GLN A 344 -8.33 13.62 21.14
N ALA A 345 -7.23 13.55 20.39
CA ALA A 345 -6.09 12.73 20.79
C ALA A 345 -5.48 13.23 22.11
N GLN A 346 -5.42 14.55 22.31
CA GLN A 346 -4.90 15.14 23.54
C GLN A 346 -5.82 14.84 24.74
N ARG A 347 -7.13 14.95 24.59
CA ARG A 347 -8.11 14.57 25.63
C ARG A 347 -7.98 13.10 26.00
N LEU A 348 -7.90 12.21 25.01
CA LEU A 348 -7.64 10.78 25.22
C LEU A 348 -6.33 10.56 25.98
N TRP A 349 -5.24 11.20 25.56
CA TRP A 349 -3.95 11.10 26.26
C TRP A 349 -4.05 11.59 27.71
N LEU A 350 -4.65 12.75 27.97
CA LEU A 350 -4.80 13.28 29.32
C LEU A 350 -5.64 12.36 30.21
N SER A 351 -6.64 11.67 29.64
CA SER A 351 -7.45 10.67 30.36
C SER A 351 -6.62 9.48 30.85
N THR A 352 -5.47 9.20 30.23
CA THR A 352 -4.55 8.12 30.67
C THR A 352 -3.67 8.48 31.87
N ARG A 353 -3.76 9.72 32.38
CA ARG A 353 -2.88 10.24 33.46
C ARG A 353 -1.38 10.05 33.15
N GLY A 354 -0.99 10.31 31.91
CA GLY A 354 0.37 10.12 31.42
C GLY A 354 0.72 8.64 31.17
N GLY A 355 -0.17 7.90 30.52
CA GLY A 355 0.02 6.50 30.14
C GLY A 355 -0.11 5.48 31.27
N LYS A 356 -0.60 5.89 32.45
CA LYS A 356 -0.71 5.04 33.65
C LYS A 356 -1.98 4.18 33.69
N GLN A 357 -2.96 4.51 32.85
CA GLN A 357 -4.23 3.81 32.73
C GLN A 357 -4.70 3.81 31.27
N GLU A 358 -5.66 2.95 30.94
CA GLU A 358 -6.26 2.94 29.60
C GLU A 358 -7.04 4.24 29.31
N PRO A 359 -7.13 4.65 28.03
CA PRO A 359 -7.85 5.84 27.64
C PRO A 359 -9.35 5.71 27.91
N THR A 360 -9.95 6.75 28.49
CA THR A 360 -11.39 6.80 28.79
C THR A 360 -12.13 7.60 27.73
N PHE A 361 -12.84 6.92 26.85
CA PHE A 361 -13.60 7.54 25.75
C PHE A 361 -14.73 8.47 26.20
N ALA A 362 -15.29 8.25 27.39
CA ALA A 362 -16.33 9.12 27.97
C ALA A 362 -15.85 10.54 28.33
N VAL A 363 -14.53 10.78 28.39
CA VAL A 363 -13.92 12.09 28.69
C VAL A 363 -13.50 12.83 27.41
N ALA A 364 -13.58 12.17 26.25
CA ALA A 364 -13.24 12.77 24.96
C ALA A 364 -14.36 13.66 24.39
N LEU A 365 -15.62 13.39 24.77
CA LEU A 365 -16.80 14.26 24.60
C LEU A 365 -16.61 15.59 25.34
#